data_AF-A0A2J8M7N4-F1
#
_entry.id   AF-A0A2J8M7N4-F1
#
_cell.length_a   1.000
_cell.length_b   1.000
_cell.length_c   1.000
_cell.angle_alpha   90.00
_cell.angle_beta   90.00
_cell.angle_gamma   90.00
#
_symmetry.space_group_name_H-M   'P 1'
#
loop_
_entity.id
_entity.type
_entity.pdbx_description
1 polymer ?
#
loop_
_entity_poly.entity_id
_entity_poly.type
_entity_poly.pdbx_seq_one_letter_code
_entity_poly.pdbx_strand_id
1 'polypeptide(L)'
;LNESHKSEFIELRKWLKARKFQDSNLAPACFPGTGRGLMSQTSLQEGQMIISLPESCLLTTDTVIRSYLGAYITKWKPPPSPLLALCTFLVSEKHAGHRSLWKPYLEILPKAYTCPVCLEPEVV
;
A
#
# COMPACT_ATOMS: atom_id res chain seq x y z
N LEU A 1 -8.15 -1.63 -19.23
CA LEU A 1 -8.17 -3.11 -19.39
C LEU A 1 -7.87 -3.78 -18.05
N ASN A 2 -8.43 -4.98 -17.80
CA ASN A 2 -8.21 -5.76 -16.57
C ASN A 2 -6.74 -6.21 -16.45
N GLU A 3 -6.13 -5.99 -15.30
CA GLU A 3 -4.71 -6.25 -15.01
C GLU A 3 -4.50 -7.38 -13.99
N SER A 4 -5.54 -8.13 -13.61
CA SER A 4 -5.47 -9.19 -12.59
C SER A 4 -4.45 -10.30 -12.90
N HIS A 5 -4.06 -10.45 -14.16
CA HIS A 5 -3.10 -11.46 -14.61
C HIS A 5 -1.65 -11.07 -14.32
N LYS A 6 -1.35 -9.80 -14.01
CA LYS A 6 0.01 -9.37 -13.70
C LYS A 6 0.47 -9.96 -12.37
N SER A 7 1.74 -10.36 -12.31
CA SER A 7 2.29 -11.10 -11.18
C SER A 7 2.22 -10.31 -9.87
N GLU A 8 2.43 -9.00 -9.90
CA GLU A 8 2.34 -8.13 -8.72
C GLU A 8 0.94 -8.14 -8.09
N PHE A 9 -0.12 -8.22 -8.89
CA PHE A 9 -1.51 -8.28 -8.38
C PHE A 9 -1.87 -9.68 -7.89
N ILE A 10 -1.33 -10.73 -8.52
CA ILE A 10 -1.48 -12.11 -8.05
C ILE A 10 -0.84 -12.25 -6.66
N GLU A 11 0.39 -11.76 -6.49
CA GLU A 11 1.11 -11.81 -5.22
C GLU A 11 0.44 -10.95 -4.14
N LEU A 12 -0.05 -9.75 -4.49
CA LEU A 12 -0.85 -8.94 -3.57
C LEU A 12 -2.11 -9.69 -3.11
N ARG A 13 -2.83 -10.35 -4.03
CA ARG A 13 -4.06 -11.08 -3.67
C ARG A 13 -3.77 -12.26 -2.76
N LYS A 14 -2.70 -13.02 -3.00
CA LYS A 14 -2.23 -14.08 -2.08
C LYS A 14 -1.91 -13.52 -0.70
N TRP A 15 -1.19 -12.41 -0.65
CA TRP A 15 -0.82 -11.72 0.58
C TRP A 15 -2.02 -11.22 1.39
N LEU A 16 -3.04 -10.68 0.71
CA LEU A 16 -4.31 -10.28 1.30
C LEU A 16 -5.07 -11.48 1.87
N LYS A 17 -5.18 -12.57 1.10
CA LYS A 17 -5.86 -13.81 1.55
C LYS A 17 -5.20 -14.41 2.79
N ALA A 18 -3.87 -14.43 2.84
CA ALA A 18 -3.13 -14.88 4.02
C ALA A 18 -3.43 -14.03 5.27
N ARG A 19 -3.90 -12.79 5.10
CA ARG A 19 -4.33 -11.87 6.15
C ARG A 19 -5.84 -11.85 6.37
N LYS A 20 -6.53 -12.90 5.95
CA LYS A 20 -7.98 -13.09 6.12
C LYS A 20 -8.85 -12.07 5.36
N PHE A 21 -8.28 -11.38 4.36
CA PHE A 21 -9.08 -10.59 3.43
C PHE A 21 -10.04 -11.52 2.67
N GLN A 22 -11.32 -11.13 2.63
CA GLN A 22 -12.34 -11.84 1.89
C GLN A 22 -12.30 -11.39 0.43
N ASP A 23 -12.51 -12.32 -0.50
CA ASP A 23 -12.55 -11.98 -1.92
C ASP A 23 -13.64 -10.93 -2.20
N SER A 24 -13.34 -10.01 -3.13
CA SER A 24 -14.27 -9.00 -3.61
C SER A 24 -14.53 -9.20 -5.10
N ASN A 25 -15.64 -8.65 -5.60
CA ASN A 25 -15.95 -8.61 -7.03
C ASN A 25 -15.17 -7.49 -7.75
N LEU A 26 -13.98 -7.13 -7.26
CA LEU A 26 -13.14 -6.08 -7.80
C LEU A 26 -11.91 -6.67 -8.49
N ALA A 27 -11.59 -6.14 -9.67
CA ALA A 27 -10.38 -6.48 -10.41
C ALA A 27 -9.50 -5.24 -10.59
N PRO A 28 -8.16 -5.35 -10.44
CA PRO A 28 -7.25 -4.31 -10.85
C PRO A 28 -7.44 -3.98 -12.33
N ALA A 29 -7.45 -2.69 -12.66
CA ALA A 29 -7.57 -2.20 -14.03
C ALA A 29 -6.81 -0.88 -14.18
N CYS A 30 -6.41 -0.55 -15.40
CA CYS A 30 -5.90 0.77 -15.74
C CYS A 30 -6.94 1.56 -16.53
N PHE A 31 -7.17 2.80 -16.11
CA PHE A 31 -8.17 3.73 -16.64
C PHE A 31 -7.48 4.97 -17.24
N PRO A 32 -7.94 5.45 -18.40
CA PRO A 32 -7.49 6.73 -18.94
C PRO A 32 -7.72 7.87 -17.94
N GLY A 33 -6.72 8.74 -17.78
CA GLY A 33 -6.81 9.94 -16.93
C GLY A 33 -6.51 9.73 -15.43
N THR A 34 -6.85 8.57 -14.86
CA THR A 34 -6.61 8.29 -13.42
C THR A 34 -5.53 7.24 -13.17
N GLY A 35 -5.18 6.42 -14.17
CA GLY A 35 -4.19 5.36 -14.04
C GLY A 35 -4.77 4.08 -13.42
N ARG A 36 -4.00 3.42 -12.55
CA ARG A 36 -4.42 2.15 -11.92
C ARG A 36 -5.57 2.38 -10.93
N GLY A 37 -6.55 1.49 -10.95
CA GLY A 37 -7.69 1.48 -10.03
C GLY A 37 -8.33 0.10 -9.94
N LEU A 38 -9.53 0.04 -9.37
CA LEU A 38 -10.34 -1.18 -9.25
C LEU A 38 -11.60 -1.07 -10.11
N MET A 39 -11.91 -2.14 -10.83
CA MET A 39 -13.10 -2.29 -11.68
C MET A 39 -14.02 -3.33 -11.07
N SER A 40 -15.31 -3.02 -10.92
CA SER A 40 -16.29 -4.02 -10.50
C SER A 40 -16.54 -5.04 -11.60
N GLN A 41 -16.67 -6.30 -11.23
CA GLN A 41 -17.02 -7.43 -12.10
C GLN A 41 -18.54 -7.71 -12.06
N THR A 42 -19.26 -7.04 -11.17
CA THR A 42 -20.71 -7.16 -11.01
C THR A 42 -21.35 -5.77 -10.92
N SER A 43 -22.65 -5.68 -11.17
CA SER A 43 -23.40 -4.45 -10.86
C SER A 43 -23.34 -4.14 -9.36
N LEU A 44 -23.21 -2.86 -9.04
CA LEU A 44 -23.16 -2.36 -7.66
C LEU A 44 -24.49 -1.68 -7.32
N GLN A 45 -24.88 -1.78 -6.05
CA GLN A 45 -26.04 -1.07 -5.50
C GLN A 45 -25.60 -0.01 -4.49
N GLU A 46 -26.39 1.04 -4.35
CA GLU A 46 -26.17 2.07 -3.33
C GLU A 46 -26.21 1.45 -1.93
N GLY A 47 -25.29 1.85 -1.05
CA GLY A 47 -25.16 1.30 0.30
C GLY A 47 -24.55 -0.10 0.39
N GLN A 48 -24.24 -0.76 -0.74
CA GLN A 48 -23.59 -2.07 -0.74
C GLN A 48 -22.13 -1.96 -0.24
N MET A 49 -21.74 -2.84 0.68
CA MET A 49 -20.33 -3.01 1.03
C MET A 49 -19.56 -3.68 -0.12
N ILE A 50 -18.64 -2.94 -0.74
CA ILE A 50 -17.88 -3.39 -1.92
C ILE A 50 -16.57 -4.08 -1.51
N ILE A 51 -15.93 -3.59 -0.45
CA ILE A 51 -14.65 -4.10 0.06
C ILE A 51 -14.57 -3.90 1.58
N SER A 52 -13.94 -4.85 2.26
CA SER A 52 -13.61 -4.76 3.68
C SER A 52 -12.20 -5.30 3.89
N LEU A 53 -11.36 -4.55 4.62
CA LEU A 53 -9.98 -4.94 4.90
C LEU A 53 -9.81 -5.27 6.39
N PRO A 54 -9.22 -6.43 6.73
CA PRO A 54 -8.75 -6.70 8.08
C PRO A 54 -7.66 -5.71 8.50
N GLU A 55 -7.60 -5.37 9.79
CA GLU A 55 -6.58 -4.47 10.34
C GLU A 55 -5.15 -4.95 10.06
N SER A 56 -4.93 -6.27 10.00
CA SER A 56 -3.64 -6.88 9.66
C SER A 56 -3.12 -6.52 8.26
N CYS A 57 -3.95 -5.97 7.38
CA CYS A 57 -3.56 -5.45 6.07
C CYS A 57 -3.15 -3.97 6.11
N LEU A 58 -3.29 -3.29 7.25
CA LEU A 58 -3.05 -1.86 7.39
C LEU A 58 -1.64 -1.57 7.95
N LEU A 59 -1.02 -0.53 7.41
CA LEU A 59 0.19 0.07 7.97
C LEU A 59 -0.20 1.24 8.85
N THR A 60 -0.10 1.04 10.16
CA THR A 60 -0.43 2.05 11.17
C THR A 60 0.80 2.36 12.02
N THR A 61 0.72 3.41 12.83
CA THR A 61 1.76 3.67 13.83
C THR A 61 1.89 2.53 14.82
N ASP A 62 0.81 1.85 15.20
CA ASP A 62 0.87 0.64 16.04
C ASP A 62 1.71 -0.46 15.35
N THR A 63 1.52 -0.68 14.03
CA THR A 63 2.36 -1.59 13.23
C THR A 63 3.85 -1.21 13.35
N VAL A 64 4.19 0.08 13.28
CA VAL A 64 5.58 0.56 13.41
C VAL A 64 6.12 0.33 14.82
N ILE A 65 5.35 0.69 15.85
CA ILE A 65 5.77 0.58 17.26
C ILE A 65 5.96 -0.88 17.68
N ARG A 66 5.18 -1.82 17.13
CA ARG A 66 5.34 -3.27 17.38
C ARG A 66 6.44 -3.93 16.54
N SER A 67 7.00 -3.22 15.56
CA SER A 67 8.08 -3.74 14.72
C SER A 67 9.45 -3.61 15.37
N TYR A 68 10.48 -4.13 14.70
CA TYR A 68 11.88 -3.94 15.11
C TYR A 68 12.31 -2.46 15.18
N LEU A 69 11.61 -1.55 14.48
CA LEU A 69 11.89 -0.11 14.55
C LEU A 69 11.28 0.57 15.78
N GLY A 70 10.32 -0.06 16.45
CA GLY A 70 9.56 0.57 17.53
C GLY A 70 10.44 1.10 18.67
N ALA A 71 11.45 0.33 19.07
CA ALA A 71 12.40 0.75 20.11
C ALA A 71 13.23 1.99 19.70
N TYR A 72 13.53 2.16 18.41
CA TYR A 72 14.28 3.32 17.92
C TYR A 72 13.38 4.55 17.82
N ILE A 73 12.19 4.38 17.24
CA ILE A 73 11.18 5.44 17.09
C ILE A 73 10.77 6.02 18.45
N THR A 74 10.53 5.17 19.46
CA THR A 74 10.10 5.60 20.80
C THR A 74 11.19 6.30 21.60
N LYS A 75 12.46 5.91 21.43
CA LYS A 75 13.60 6.49 22.15
C LYS A 75 14.11 7.80 21.53
N TRP A 76 13.85 8.03 20.24
CA TRP A 76 14.34 9.20 19.52
C TRP A 76 13.83 10.52 20.12
N LYS A 77 14.70 11.55 20.16
CA LYS A 77 14.38 12.88 20.68
C LYS A 77 14.85 13.98 19.72
N PRO A 78 13.99 14.96 19.37
CA PRO A 78 12.56 15.04 19.72
C PRO A 78 11.75 13.89 19.08
N PRO A 79 10.60 13.47 19.65
CA PRO A 79 9.82 12.37 19.08
C PRO A 79 9.47 12.64 17.60
N PRO A 80 9.63 11.66 16.71
CA PRO A 80 9.24 11.83 15.32
C PRO A 80 7.72 11.98 15.22
N SER A 81 7.26 12.70 14.20
CA SER A 81 5.82 12.76 13.91
C SER A 81 5.31 11.38 13.49
N PRO A 82 4.00 11.08 13.66
CA PRO A 82 3.39 9.84 13.17
C PRO A 82 3.69 9.57 11.69
N LEU A 83 3.65 10.61 10.85
CA LEU A 83 3.97 10.53 9.42
C LEU A 83 5.43 10.13 9.21
N LEU A 84 6.37 10.77 9.93
CA LEU A 84 7.78 10.44 9.80
C LEU A 84 8.05 8.99 10.22
N ALA A 85 7.44 8.52 11.32
CA ALA A 85 7.56 7.13 11.77
C ALA A 85 7.05 6.12 10.71
N LEU A 86 5.90 6.41 10.09
CA LEU A 86 5.36 5.59 8.99
C LEU A 86 6.28 5.61 7.77
N CYS A 87 6.77 6.79 7.36
CA CYS A 87 7.69 6.93 6.23
C CYS A 87 9.01 6.17 6.48
N THR A 88 9.58 6.27 7.69
CA THR A 88 10.78 5.52 8.05
C THR A 88 10.54 4.02 7.93
N PHE A 89 9.42 3.51 8.47
CA PHE A 89 9.06 2.10 8.34
C PHE A 89 8.90 1.66 6.88
N LEU A 90 8.20 2.44 6.06
CA LEU A 90 8.03 2.16 4.62
C LEU A 90 9.38 2.07 3.88
N VAL A 91 10.30 3.01 4.15
CA VAL A 91 11.64 3.00 3.55
C VAL A 91 12.44 1.78 3.99
N SER A 92 12.42 1.45 5.29
CA SER A 92 13.14 0.29 5.83
C SER A 92 12.58 -1.03 5.28
N GLU A 93 11.26 -1.19 5.22
CA GLU A 93 10.63 -2.40 4.66
C GLU A 93 10.86 -2.53 3.15
N LYS A 94 10.84 -1.42 2.41
CA LYS A 94 11.20 -1.41 0.99
C LYS A 94 12.65 -1.86 0.77
N HIS A 95 13.57 -1.39 1.62
CA HIS A 95 14.98 -1.81 1.58
C HIS A 95 15.17 -3.29 1.99
N ALA A 96 14.37 -3.79 2.93
CA ALA A 96 14.44 -5.20 3.36
C ALA A 96 14.09 -6.19 2.25
N GLY A 97 13.36 -5.76 1.21
CA GLY A 97 13.10 -6.52 0.00
C GLY A 97 12.37 -7.84 0.28
N HIS A 98 12.94 -8.97 -0.15
CA HIS A 98 12.36 -10.31 0.06
C HIS A 98 12.17 -10.69 1.53
N ARG A 99 12.84 -10.02 2.48
CA ARG A 99 12.65 -10.24 3.91
C ARG A 99 11.44 -9.51 4.47
N SER A 100 10.92 -8.51 3.76
CA SER A 100 9.76 -7.75 4.21
C SER A 100 8.48 -8.54 4.02
N LEU A 101 7.71 -8.69 5.10
CA LEU A 101 6.36 -9.21 5.04
C LEU A 101 5.41 -8.30 4.27
N TRP A 102 5.77 -7.04 4.03
CA TRP A 102 4.98 -6.03 3.33
C TRP A 102 5.34 -5.92 1.84
N LYS A 103 6.33 -6.67 1.36
CA LYS A 103 6.80 -6.61 -0.04
C LYS A 103 5.65 -6.64 -1.06
N PRO A 104 4.65 -7.55 -1.00
CA PRO A 104 3.60 -7.58 -2.02
C PRO A 104 2.78 -6.29 -2.11
N TYR A 105 2.58 -5.59 -0.99
CA TYR A 105 1.94 -4.28 -0.97
C TYR A 105 2.90 -3.18 -1.48
N LEU A 106 4.17 -3.19 -1.05
CA LEU A 106 5.12 -2.15 -1.42
C LEU A 106 5.48 -2.16 -2.92
N GLU A 107 5.51 -3.33 -3.55
CA GLU A 107 5.83 -3.49 -4.98
C GLU A 107 4.75 -2.92 -5.90
N ILE A 108 3.49 -2.89 -5.45
CA ILE A 108 2.41 -2.33 -6.26
C ILE A 108 2.32 -0.81 -6.14
N LEU A 109 3.01 -0.17 -5.19
CA LEU A 109 2.94 1.27 -5.02
C LEU A 109 3.45 2.01 -6.28
N PRO A 110 2.91 3.19 -6.60
CA PRO A 110 3.43 4.01 -7.68
C PRO A 110 4.94 4.30 -7.50
N LYS A 111 5.69 4.26 -8.61
CA LYS A 111 7.11 4.62 -8.60
C LYS A 111 7.34 6.13 -8.56
N ALA A 112 6.36 6.90 -9.03
CA ALA A 112 6.34 8.35 -9.01
C ALA A 112 4.91 8.82 -8.73
N TYR A 113 4.80 10.06 -8.24
CA TYR A 113 3.55 10.76 -7.98
C TYR A 113 3.57 12.10 -8.71
N THR A 114 2.41 12.75 -8.80
CA THR A 114 2.24 14.07 -9.42
C THR A 114 2.32 15.22 -8.42
N CYS A 115 2.82 14.96 -7.20
CA CYS A 115 3.02 16.02 -6.22
C CYS A 115 4.23 16.91 -6.59
N PRO A 116 4.25 18.20 -6.20
CA PRO A 116 5.29 19.13 -6.63
C PRO A 116 6.72 18.69 -6.34
N VAL A 117 6.95 17.95 -5.25
CA VAL A 117 8.27 17.42 -4.88
C VAL A 117 8.81 16.38 -5.88
N CYS A 118 7.95 15.79 -6.71
CA CYS A 118 8.34 14.83 -7.75
C CYS A 118 8.53 15.48 -9.14
N LEU A 119 8.31 16.79 -9.28
CA LEU A 119 8.49 17.49 -10.55
C LEU A 119 9.97 17.86 -10.73
N GLU A 120 10.46 17.71 -11.97
CA GLU A 120 11.77 18.25 -12.31
C GLU A 120 11.73 19.79 -12.23
N PRO A 121 12.76 20.44 -11.68
CA PRO A 121 12.85 21.89 -11.72
C PRO A 121 12.82 22.37 -13.18
N GLU A 122 11.96 23.34 -13.49
CA GLU A 122 12.04 24.02 -14.78
C GLU A 122 13.42 24.67 -14.92
N VAL A 123 14.18 24.27 -15.93
CA VAL A 123 15.44 24.94 -16.28
C VAL A 123 15.05 26.24 -16.97
N VAL A 124 15.18 27.36 -16.25
CA VAL A 124 15.04 28.74 -16.78
C VAL A 124 16.38 29.24 -17.27
#